data_AF-A0A7C3SIL0-F1
#
_entry.id   AF-A0A7C3SIL0-F1
#
_cell.length_a   1.000
_cell.length_b   1.000
_cell.length_c   1.000
_cell.angle_alpha   90.00
_cell.angle_beta   90.00
_cell.angle_gamma   90.00
#
_symmetry.space_group_name_H-M   'P 1'
#
loop_
_entity.id
_entity.type
_entity.pdbx_description
1 polymer ?
#
loop_
_entity_poly.entity_id
_entity_poly.type
_entity_poly.pdbx_seq_one_letter_code
_entity_poly.pdbx_strand_id
1 'polypeptide(L)'
;MVMKPRWQWGVVLFLALAWSGGLYGQTQDDLTQKLVQSYDLIEAGRLAEAKQLYRRILQEYPNNPLALNNLAAILVKEKNYSGALTLLKKALPRAKGYKVKVNKVCEVEGICLAFRPLAAEYGEQELEPLIKLNLELLKNKQAEKRNPR
;
A
#
# COMPACT_ATOMS: atom_id res chain seq x y z
N MET A 1 60.27 -0.25 -39.89
CA MET A 1 60.25 1.21 -40.19
C MET A 1 58.80 1.66 -40.17
N VAL A 2 58.38 2.30 -39.07
CA VAL A 2 57.86 3.70 -38.95
C VAL A 2 56.54 3.91 -39.73
N MET A 3 55.43 4.45 -39.21
CA MET A 3 55.19 5.47 -38.18
C MET A 3 53.81 5.28 -37.52
N LYS A 4 53.70 5.63 -36.24
CA LYS A 4 52.42 5.99 -35.58
C LYS A 4 52.08 7.46 -35.90
N PRO A 5 50.80 7.82 -35.92
CA PRO A 5 50.38 9.11 -35.35
C PRO A 5 49.40 8.91 -34.20
N ARG A 6 49.71 9.56 -33.08
CA ARG A 6 48.83 9.76 -31.93
C ARG A 6 47.90 10.93 -32.25
N TRP A 7 46.59 10.73 -32.15
CA TRP A 7 45.69 11.81 -31.73
C TRP A 7 44.81 11.30 -30.60
N GLN A 8 45.11 11.82 -29.41
CA GLN A 8 44.25 11.76 -28.24
C GLN A 8 43.01 12.64 -28.49
N TRP A 9 42.07 12.62 -27.55
CA TRP A 9 40.85 13.45 -27.45
C TRP A 9 39.58 12.85 -28.07
N GLY A 10 39.09 11.81 -27.40
CA GLY A 10 37.68 11.46 -27.39
C GLY A 10 37.37 10.83 -26.04
N VAL A 11 37.29 11.66 -24.99
CA VAL A 11 36.85 11.26 -23.66
C VAL A 11 35.54 10.48 -23.83
N VAL A 12 35.57 9.19 -23.46
CA VAL A 12 34.35 8.41 -23.29
C VAL A 12 33.57 9.08 -22.17
N LEU A 13 32.61 9.93 -22.54
CA LEU A 13 31.53 10.36 -21.67
C LEU A 13 30.71 9.11 -21.37
N PHE A 14 31.16 8.32 -20.39
CA PHE A 14 30.29 7.46 -19.61
C PHE A 14 29.30 8.40 -18.91
N LEU A 15 28.21 8.73 -19.60
CA LEU A 15 27.05 9.35 -18.98
C LEU A 15 26.60 8.41 -17.87
N ALA A 16 26.66 8.94 -16.64
CA ALA A 16 26.27 8.29 -15.42
C ALA A 16 24.82 7.78 -15.52
N LEU A 17 24.65 6.48 -15.77
CA LEU A 17 23.38 5.76 -15.57
C LEU A 17 23.47 4.74 -14.43
N ALA A 18 24.36 4.98 -13.47
CA ALA A 18 24.58 4.09 -12.34
C ALA A 18 24.49 4.80 -10.98
N TRP A 19 23.60 5.79 -10.82
CA TRP A 19 23.40 6.49 -9.53
C TRP A 19 21.93 6.79 -9.19
N SER A 20 20.97 6.10 -9.83
CA SER A 20 19.54 6.22 -9.46
C SER A 20 18.95 4.94 -8.86
N GLY A 21 19.65 3.80 -8.97
CA GLY A 21 19.16 2.51 -8.45
C GLY A 21 19.09 2.42 -6.91
N GLY A 22 19.97 3.11 -6.19
CA GLY A 22 20.05 3.02 -4.72
C GLY A 22 18.89 3.69 -3.98
N LEU A 23 18.41 4.84 -4.47
CA LEU A 23 17.33 5.60 -3.83
C LEU A 23 15.95 4.95 -4.00
N TYR A 24 15.70 4.33 -5.16
CA TYR A 24 14.41 3.70 -5.44
C TYR A 24 14.19 2.43 -4.61
N GLY A 25 15.22 1.57 -4.47
CA GLY A 25 15.14 0.37 -3.64
C GLY A 25 15.00 0.70 -2.14
N GLN A 26 15.77 1.67 -1.65
CA GLN A 26 15.75 2.05 -0.23
C GLN A 26 14.40 2.63 0.22
N THR A 27 13.73 3.42 -0.63
CA THR A 27 12.41 4.00 -0.31
C THR A 27 11.28 2.96 -0.38
N GLN A 28 11.37 1.98 -1.28
CA GLN A 28 10.42 0.89 -1.37
C GLN A 28 10.53 -0.09 -0.19
N ASP A 29 11.76 -0.36 0.27
CA ASP A 29 12.01 -1.18 1.46
C ASP A 29 11.50 -0.48 2.74
N ASP A 30 11.78 0.82 2.90
CA ASP A 30 11.28 1.61 4.04
C ASP A 30 9.74 1.67 4.08
N LEU A 31 9.08 1.93 2.95
CA LEU A 31 7.62 1.90 2.86
C LEU A 31 7.07 0.51 3.24
N THR A 32 7.70 -0.56 2.74
CA THR A 32 7.25 -1.93 3.04
C THR A 32 7.36 -2.23 4.53
N GLN A 33 8.47 -1.84 5.17
CA GLN A 33 8.64 -1.99 6.62
C GLN A 33 7.58 -1.20 7.41
N LYS A 34 7.32 0.06 7.04
CA LYS A 34 6.28 0.89 7.67
C LYS A 34 4.89 0.24 7.54
N LEU A 35 4.55 -0.30 6.37
CA LEU A 35 3.27 -0.98 6.12
C LEU A 35 3.14 -2.27 6.94
N VAL A 36 4.20 -3.08 7.00
CA VAL A 36 4.27 -4.29 7.83
C VAL A 36 4.05 -3.95 9.29
N GLN A 37 4.82 -3.00 9.83
CA GLN A 37 4.70 -2.56 11.22
C GLN A 37 3.29 -2.06 11.53
N SER A 38 2.71 -1.26 10.62
CA SER A 38 1.36 -0.73 10.79
C SER A 38 0.31 -1.84 10.83
N TYR A 39 0.47 -2.89 10.02
CA TYR A 39 -0.39 -4.06 10.06
C TYR A 39 -0.21 -4.86 11.36
N ASP A 40 1.02 -5.10 11.80
CA ASP A 40 1.30 -5.87 13.02
C ASP A 40 0.69 -5.18 14.26
N LEU A 41 0.58 -3.84 14.25
CA LEU A 41 -0.17 -3.08 15.25
C LEU A 41 -1.70 -3.30 15.17
N ILE A 42 -2.28 -3.48 13.98
CA ILE A 42 -3.70 -3.85 13.84
C ILE A 42 -3.95 -5.22 14.49
N GLU A 43 -3.07 -6.19 14.22
CA GLU A 43 -3.12 -7.54 14.79
C GLU A 43 -2.99 -7.53 16.31
N ALA A 44 -2.10 -6.69 16.84
CA ALA A 44 -1.93 -6.49 18.27
C ALA A 44 -3.09 -5.70 18.94
N GLY A 45 -4.13 -5.29 18.19
CA GLY A 45 -5.22 -4.47 18.70
C GLY A 45 -4.87 -3.01 18.99
N ARG A 46 -3.64 -2.58 18.66
CA ARG A 46 -3.11 -1.22 18.87
C ARG A 46 -3.55 -0.28 17.76
N LEU A 47 -4.87 -0.15 17.58
CA LEU A 47 -5.48 0.54 16.43
C LEU A 47 -5.11 2.03 16.32
N ALA A 48 -4.94 2.72 17.45
CA ALA A 48 -4.57 4.14 17.46
C ALA A 48 -3.17 4.37 16.86
N GLU A 49 -2.22 3.52 17.22
CA GLU A 49 -0.84 3.59 16.74
C GLU A 49 -0.74 3.17 15.27
N ALA A 50 -1.44 2.09 14.90
CA ALA A 50 -1.56 1.69 13.50
C ALA A 50 -2.09 2.84 12.63
N LYS A 51 -3.16 3.51 13.08
CA LYS A 51 -3.74 4.66 12.38
C LYS A 51 -2.74 5.81 12.23
N GLN A 52 -1.95 6.11 13.26
CA GLN A 52 -0.92 7.15 13.17
C GLN A 52 0.17 6.80 12.15
N LEU A 53 0.62 5.55 12.09
CA LEU A 53 1.57 5.12 11.07
C LEU A 53 0.97 5.18 9.67
N TYR A 54 -0.24 4.67 9.45
CA TYR A 54 -0.89 4.76 8.14
C TYR A 54 -1.09 6.22 7.70
N ARG A 55 -1.39 7.14 8.63
CA ARG A 55 -1.46 8.58 8.31
C ARG A 55 -0.11 9.14 7.85
N ARG A 56 1.00 8.76 8.50
CA ARG A 56 2.35 9.15 8.08
C ARG A 56 2.70 8.58 6.71
N ILE A 57 2.44 7.29 6.49
CA ILE A 57 2.61 6.65 5.18
C ILE A 57 1.84 7.41 4.10
N LEU A 58 0.60 7.83 4.38
CA LEU A 58 -0.23 8.58 3.43
C LEU A 58 0.15 10.06 3.29
N GLN A 59 1.00 10.61 4.15
CA GLN A 59 1.60 11.92 3.92
C GLN A 59 2.71 11.82 2.86
N GLU A 60 3.52 10.75 2.93
CA GLU A 60 4.60 10.48 1.98
C GLU A 60 4.09 9.87 0.66
N TYR A 61 3.12 8.97 0.74
CA TYR A 61 2.54 8.19 -0.36
C TYR A 61 1.01 8.35 -0.40
N PRO A 62 0.49 9.52 -0.79
CA PRO A 62 -0.92 9.89 -0.61
C PRO A 62 -1.94 9.01 -1.32
N ASN A 63 -1.49 8.20 -2.29
CA ASN A 63 -2.32 7.33 -3.12
C ASN A 63 -1.93 5.85 -3.00
N ASN A 64 -1.15 5.45 -1.99
CA ASN A 64 -0.82 4.05 -1.78
C ASN A 64 -2.12 3.24 -1.49
N PRO A 65 -2.51 2.30 -2.36
CA PRO A 65 -3.81 1.64 -2.27
C PRO A 65 -3.92 0.73 -1.04
N LEU A 66 -2.81 0.11 -0.61
CA LEU A 66 -2.77 -0.76 0.55
C LEU A 66 -2.91 0.01 1.87
N ALA A 67 -2.19 1.12 2.01
CA ALA A 67 -2.31 2.00 3.18
C ALA A 67 -3.75 2.56 3.31
N LEU A 68 -4.35 2.98 2.19
CA LEU A 68 -5.74 3.43 2.16
C LEU A 68 -6.72 2.31 2.56
N ASN A 69 -6.53 1.09 2.04
CA ASN A 69 -7.34 -0.07 2.41
C ASN A 69 -7.23 -0.41 3.91
N ASN A 70 -6.01 -0.52 4.43
CA ASN A 70 -5.80 -0.92 5.82
C ASN A 70 -6.25 0.17 6.81
N LEU A 71 -6.12 1.45 6.47
CA LEU A 71 -6.71 2.53 7.26
C LEU A 71 -8.25 2.48 7.22
N ALA A 72 -8.85 2.13 6.07
CA ALA A 72 -10.29 1.92 5.98
C ALA A 72 -10.74 0.79 6.92
N ALA A 73 -9.98 -0.32 7.00
CA ALA A 73 -10.27 -1.42 7.93
C ALA A 73 -10.29 -0.96 9.39
N ILE A 74 -9.37 -0.07 9.80
CA ILE A 74 -9.39 0.53 11.14
C ILE A 74 -10.67 1.38 11.33
N LEU A 75 -11.04 2.20 10.35
CA LEU A 75 -12.26 3.02 10.43
C LEU A 75 -13.54 2.16 10.52
N VAL A 76 -13.56 0.98 9.90
CA VAL A 76 -14.67 0.01 10.05
C VAL A 76 -14.74 -0.51 11.49
N LYS A 77 -13.61 -0.88 12.10
CA LYS A 77 -13.57 -1.29 13.52
C LYS A 77 -14.09 -0.20 14.46
N GLU A 78 -13.86 1.06 14.11
CA GLU A 78 -14.37 2.23 14.84
C GLU A 78 -15.81 2.64 14.47
N LYS A 79 -16.50 1.85 13.64
CA LYS A 79 -17.87 2.11 13.13
C LYS A 79 -17.98 3.38 12.27
N ASN A 80 -16.87 3.95 11.81
CA ASN A 80 -16.82 5.07 10.87
C ASN A 80 -16.87 4.58 9.41
N TYR A 81 -18.02 4.07 9.00
CA TYR A 81 -18.16 3.48 7.66
C TYR A 81 -18.12 4.50 6.53
N SER A 82 -18.58 5.74 6.76
CA SER A 82 -18.52 6.81 5.75
C SER A 82 -17.07 7.18 5.43
N GLY A 83 -16.22 7.30 6.46
CA GLY A 83 -14.78 7.46 6.31
C GLY A 83 -14.13 6.27 5.60
N ALA A 84 -14.47 5.05 6.00
CA ALA A 84 -13.94 3.83 5.36
C ALA A 84 -14.27 3.78 3.86
N LEU A 85 -15.53 4.05 3.47
CA LEU A 85 -15.94 4.10 2.06
C LEU A 85 -15.19 5.17 1.27
N THR A 86 -14.91 6.32 1.89
CA THR A 86 -14.16 7.40 1.26
C THR A 86 -12.75 6.96 0.90
N LEU A 87 -12.08 6.27 1.84
CA LEU A 87 -10.73 5.74 1.62
C LEU A 87 -10.70 4.63 0.58
N LEU A 88 -11.65 3.69 0.62
CA LEU A 88 -11.72 2.60 -0.36
C LEU A 88 -11.99 3.10 -1.78
N LYS A 89 -12.85 4.12 -1.94
CA LYS A 89 -13.07 4.77 -3.25
C LYS A 89 -11.80 5.42 -3.78
N LYS A 90 -10.98 6.00 -2.90
CA LYS A 90 -9.67 6.56 -3.28
C LYS A 90 -8.66 5.47 -3.65
N ALA A 91 -8.70 4.34 -2.96
CA ALA A 91 -7.77 3.22 -3.16
C ALA A 91 -8.03 2.46 -4.46
N LEU A 92 -9.30 2.22 -4.80
CA LEU A 92 -9.72 1.37 -5.92
C LEU A 92 -9.01 1.66 -7.26
N PRO A 93 -8.97 2.89 -7.78
CA PRO A 93 -8.32 3.16 -9.08
C PRO A 93 -6.80 2.95 -9.07
N ARG A 94 -6.18 2.77 -7.91
CA ARG A 94 -4.73 2.56 -7.74
C ARG A 94 -4.35 1.13 -7.42
N ALA A 95 -5.33 0.25 -7.26
CA ALA A 95 -5.13 -1.12 -6.80
C ALA A 95 -4.88 -2.14 -7.92
N LYS A 96 -5.13 -1.76 -9.18
CA LYS A 96 -4.90 -2.63 -10.34
C LYS A 96 -3.41 -2.94 -10.50
N GLY A 97 -3.03 -4.21 -10.54
CA GLY A 97 -1.63 -4.64 -10.62
C GLY A 97 -0.87 -4.48 -9.31
N TYR A 98 -1.53 -4.03 -8.24
CA TYR A 98 -0.94 -4.00 -6.91
C TYR A 98 -1.20 -5.36 -6.26
N LYS A 99 -0.18 -6.20 -6.27
CA LYS A 99 -0.27 -7.50 -5.60
C LYS A 99 -0.14 -7.32 -4.09
N VAL A 100 -0.73 -8.22 -3.31
CA VAL A 100 -0.47 -8.35 -1.88
C VAL A 100 -0.47 -9.80 -1.47
N LYS A 101 0.37 -10.18 -0.50
CA LYS A 101 0.10 -11.39 0.28
C LYS A 101 -0.95 -11.03 1.32
N VAL A 102 -2.01 -11.83 1.39
CA VAL A 102 -3.16 -11.53 2.26
C VAL A 102 -3.22 -12.54 3.41
N ASN A 103 -3.15 -12.05 4.64
CA ASN A 103 -3.54 -12.80 5.84
C ASN A 103 -4.80 -12.13 6.40
N LYS A 104 -5.89 -12.88 6.55
CA LYS A 104 -7.19 -12.39 7.02
C LYS A 104 -7.09 -11.96 8.49
N VAL A 105 -7.34 -10.68 8.76
CA VAL A 105 -7.45 -10.12 10.12
C VAL A 105 -8.88 -9.73 10.42
N CYS A 106 -9.44 -10.41 11.41
CA CYS A 106 -10.75 -10.33 12.07
C CYS A 106 -11.87 -9.42 11.55
N GLU A 107 -13.00 -10.13 11.49
CA GLU A 107 -14.41 -9.81 11.37
C GLU A 107 -14.90 -8.81 12.43
N VAL A 108 -15.26 -7.60 12.01
CA VAL A 108 -16.27 -6.80 12.72
C VAL A 108 -17.53 -6.89 11.87
N GLU A 109 -18.47 -7.72 12.32
CA GLU A 109 -19.75 -7.94 11.64
C GLU A 109 -19.62 -8.37 10.15
N GLY A 110 -18.65 -9.25 9.84
CA GLY A 110 -18.42 -9.80 8.50
C GLY A 110 -17.44 -9.01 7.62
N ILE A 111 -16.95 -7.86 8.10
CA ILE A 111 -16.23 -6.91 7.27
C ILE A 111 -14.91 -6.52 7.95
N CYS A 112 -13.80 -7.12 7.56
CA CYS A 112 -12.70 -6.43 6.86
C CYS A 112 -11.45 -7.30 6.81
N LEU A 113 -10.65 -7.11 5.77
CA LEU A 113 -9.35 -7.74 5.56
C LEU A 113 -8.29 -6.65 5.49
N ALA A 114 -7.56 -6.45 6.59
CA ALA A 114 -6.26 -5.79 6.50
C ALA A 114 -5.30 -6.74 5.77
N PHE A 115 -4.37 -6.21 4.96
CA PHE A 115 -3.38 -7.04 4.26
C PHE A 115 -1.98 -6.70 4.75
N ARG A 116 -1.20 -7.74 5.05
CA ARG A 116 0.20 -7.63 5.45
C ARG A 116 1.08 -7.75 4.22
N PRO A 117 1.81 -6.70 3.80
CA PRO A 117 2.78 -6.89 2.74
C PRO A 117 3.94 -7.77 3.23
N LEU A 118 4.58 -8.54 2.34
CA LEU A 118 5.86 -9.19 2.62
C LEU A 118 6.91 -8.66 1.65
N ALA A 119 8.15 -8.54 2.13
CA ALA A 119 9.26 -7.87 1.46
C ALA A 119 9.77 -8.56 0.17
N ALA A 120 9.31 -9.77 -0.16
CA ALA A 120 9.58 -10.38 -1.46
C ALA A 120 8.36 -10.16 -2.37
N GLU A 121 8.27 -8.96 -2.96
CA GLU A 121 7.30 -8.56 -3.99
C GLU A 121 5.85 -9.04 -3.75
N TYR A 122 5.23 -8.56 -2.69
CA TYR A 122 3.78 -8.36 -2.69
C TYR A 122 2.88 -9.57 -3.06
N GLY A 123 3.23 -10.83 -2.82
CA GLY A 123 2.29 -11.97 -2.97
C GLY A 123 1.63 -12.14 -4.36
N GLU A 124 0.66 -13.04 -4.50
CA GLU A 124 0.04 -13.35 -5.81
C GLU A 124 -1.39 -12.83 -5.96
N GLN A 125 -2.00 -12.33 -4.88
CA GLN A 125 -3.37 -11.83 -4.92
C GLN A 125 -3.41 -10.36 -5.35
N GLU A 126 -4.25 -10.06 -6.34
CA GLU A 126 -4.53 -8.68 -6.74
C GLU A 126 -5.34 -7.95 -5.65
N LEU A 127 -4.97 -6.71 -5.34
CA LEU A 127 -5.65 -5.89 -4.35
C LEU A 127 -7.00 -5.35 -4.84
N GLU A 128 -7.17 -5.13 -6.15
CA GLU A 128 -8.39 -4.54 -6.71
C GLU A 128 -9.67 -5.35 -6.40
N PRO A 129 -9.76 -6.67 -6.66
CA PRO A 129 -10.95 -7.46 -6.31
C PRO A 129 -11.29 -7.40 -4.82
N LEU A 130 -10.27 -7.33 -3.97
CA LEU A 130 -10.44 -7.27 -2.52
C LEU A 130 -11.01 -5.93 -2.06
N ILE A 131 -10.59 -4.82 -2.68
CA ILE A 131 -11.17 -3.50 -2.41
C ILE A 131 -12.62 -3.42 -2.91
N LYS A 132 -12.95 -4.02 -4.05
CA LYS A 132 -14.34 -4.11 -4.55
C LYS A 132 -15.24 -4.85 -3.56
N LEU A 133 -14.77 -6.00 -3.06
CA LEU A 133 -15.46 -6.75 -2.02
C LEU A 133 -15.69 -5.90 -0.76
N ASN A 134 -14.66 -5.22 -0.26
CA ASN A 134 -14.78 -4.35 0.92
C ASN A 134 -15.79 -3.20 0.71
N LEU A 135 -15.86 -2.63 -0.50
CA LEU A 135 -16.84 -1.59 -0.85
C LEU A 135 -18.28 -2.14 -0.85
N GLU A 136 -18.50 -3.32 -1.41
CA GLU A 136 -19.83 -3.97 -1.44
C GLU A 136 -20.33 -4.29 -0.03
N LEU A 137 -19.47 -4.91 0.78
CA LEU A 137 -19.77 -5.24 2.17
C LEU A 137 -20.18 -3.99 2.96
N LEU A 138 -19.44 -2.88 2.84
CA LEU A 138 -19.78 -1.66 3.57
C LEU A 138 -21.05 -0.97 3.07
N LYS A 139 -21.34 -1.01 1.77
CA LYS A 139 -22.60 -0.49 1.23
C LYS A 139 -23.80 -1.25 1.78
N ASN A 140 -23.71 -2.58 1.83
CA ASN A 140 -24.76 -3.43 2.39
C ASN A 140 -24.98 -3.12 3.87
N LYS A 141 -23.88 -3.00 4.64
CA LYS A 141 -23.91 -2.65 6.06
C LYS A 141 -24.59 -1.30 6.32
N GLN A 142 -24.33 -0.30 5.48
CA GLN A 142 -24.99 1.00 5.59
C GLN A 142 -26.47 0.94 5.22
N ALA A 143 -26.84 0.11 4.23
CA ALA A 143 -28.23 -0.09 3.86
C ALA A 143 -29.04 -0.74 4.99
N GLU A 144 -28.47 -1.76 5.66
CA GLU A 144 -29.07 -2.40 6.85
C GLU A 144 -29.29 -1.40 7.99
N LYS A 145 -28.28 -0.57 8.29
CA LYS A 145 -28.42 0.45 9.34
C LYS A 145 -29.46 1.52 9.04
N ARG A 146 -29.67 1.84 7.75
CA ARG A 146 -30.68 2.82 7.33
C ARG A 146 -32.09 2.24 7.36
N ASN A 147 -32.25 0.93 7.23
CA ASN A 147 -33.53 0.25 7.25
C ASN A 147 -33.48 -0.99 8.17
N PRO A 148 -33.41 -0.78 9.49
CA PRO A 148 -33.42 -1.89 10.44
C PRO A 148 -34.79 -2.60 10.36
N ARG A 149 -34.77 -3.93 10.27
CA ARG A 149 -35.99 -4.76 10.29
C ARG A 149 -36.67 -4.74 11.65
#